data_AF-A0A178I5W0-F1
#
_entry.id   AF-A0A178I5W0-F1
#
_cell.length_a   1.000
_cell.length_b   1.000
_cell.length_c   1.000
_cell.angle_alpha   90.00
_cell.angle_beta   90.00
_cell.angle_gamma   90.00
#
_symmetry.space_group_name_H-M   'P 1'
#
loop_
_entity.id
_entity.type
_entity.pdbx_description
1 polymer ?
#
loop_
_entity_poly.entity_id
_entity_poly.type
_entity_poly.pdbx_seq_one_letter_code
_entity_poly.pdbx_strand_id
1 'polypeptide(L)'
;MSIDLDAQHIFVRDDQKKVVPYPDPGPFDLAQANQNLRRINANLQTSLLNIAISDDQTLALQRRLHGDPDEATEDDDDEDLPLDFSDRSLRRLFAQNSFERGGRFYGGWWQGVPSELRKFIEVDGLMTVELDFSSIQPRILYALAGETPPDDAYVFKGWGTLFRPFMKKAFNQLLNSAPSSRDPAQWHRFAPALSQFKQAQLKFPGLKLPALPEWEATSPHAKRKFTRKLFSEVLERDYDQMLSALLAFHAPISDAFFSGAWATLQFQDSQIAERVMIKMLDENVTALPIHDSFIVRRGAEPMLDRAMKEAFREVVGIDALVDADTSLYANPTNDDPGLVFGKDLHDAMKDHMVSHSMYIRREYEWREVRGLGGID
;
A
#
# COMPACT_ATOMS: atom_id res chain seq x y z
N MET A 1 22.94 12.01 -6.09
CA MET A 1 23.72 10.86 -6.60
C MET A 1 22.92 10.27 -7.74
N SER A 2 23.46 10.18 -8.96
CA SER A 2 22.74 9.55 -10.09
C SER A 2 22.64 8.05 -9.82
N ILE A 3 21.42 7.49 -9.75
CA ILE A 3 21.25 6.04 -9.77
C ILE A 3 21.73 5.52 -11.12
N ASP A 4 22.51 4.45 -11.09
CA ASP A 4 22.94 3.73 -12.28
C ASP A 4 21.74 2.98 -12.87
N LEU A 5 21.17 3.51 -13.96
CA LEU A 5 20.04 2.88 -14.65
C LEU A 5 20.43 1.54 -15.31
N ASP A 6 21.73 1.26 -15.44
CA ASP A 6 22.25 -0.02 -15.92
C ASP A 6 22.40 -1.05 -14.79
N ALA A 7 22.18 -0.66 -13.53
CA ALA A 7 22.19 -1.57 -12.40
C ALA A 7 21.05 -2.60 -12.50
N GLN A 8 21.27 -3.76 -11.88
CA GLN A 8 20.25 -4.79 -11.75
C GLN A 8 19.17 -4.31 -10.77
N HIS A 9 17.91 -4.26 -11.23
CA HIS A 9 16.77 -3.83 -10.40
C HIS A 9 15.73 -4.94 -10.18
N ILE A 10 15.96 -6.15 -10.71
CA ILE A 10 15.11 -7.32 -10.46
C ILE A 10 15.91 -8.32 -9.63
N PHE A 11 15.33 -8.81 -8.54
CA PHE A 11 15.98 -9.78 -7.66
C PHE A 11 15.04 -10.94 -7.35
N VAL A 12 15.62 -12.11 -7.10
CA VAL A 12 14.89 -13.31 -6.68
C VAL A 12 15.43 -13.72 -5.32
N ARG A 13 14.53 -13.98 -4.37
CA ARG A 13 14.87 -14.46 -3.02
C ARG A 13 14.45 -15.92 -2.83
N ASP A 14 15.20 -16.66 -2.03
CA ASP A 14 14.81 -18.00 -1.56
C ASP A 14 13.82 -17.93 -0.39
N ASP A 15 13.44 -19.09 0.17
CA ASP A 15 12.54 -19.19 1.33
C ASP A 15 13.14 -18.59 2.62
N GLN A 16 14.45 -18.33 2.64
CA GLN A 16 15.17 -17.66 3.73
C GLN A 16 15.33 -16.16 3.48
N LYS A 17 14.60 -15.60 2.49
CA LYS A 17 14.67 -14.19 2.08
C LYS A 17 16.05 -13.76 1.55
N LYS A 18 16.93 -14.70 1.21
CA LYS A 18 18.27 -14.39 0.66
C LYS A 18 18.20 -14.26 -0.86
N VAL A 19 18.87 -13.24 -1.39
CA VAL A 19 18.98 -13.05 -2.84
C VAL A 19 19.81 -14.19 -3.46
N VAL A 20 19.26 -14.81 -4.50
CA VAL A 20 19.85 -15.96 -5.21
C VAL A 20 19.99 -15.65 -6.72
N PRO A 21 20.83 -16.41 -7.45
CA PRO A 21 20.87 -16.34 -8.90
C PRO A 21 19.49 -16.61 -9.51
N TYR A 22 19.25 -16.06 -10.71
CA TYR A 22 17.97 -16.24 -11.39
C TYR A 22 17.69 -17.73 -11.67
N PRO A 23 16.51 -18.24 -11.28
CA PRO A 23 16.00 -19.51 -11.79
C PRO A 23 15.59 -19.35 -13.25
N ASP A 24 15.15 -20.44 -13.88
CA ASP A 24 14.50 -20.38 -15.19
C ASP A 24 13.28 -19.44 -15.11
N PRO A 25 13.21 -18.38 -15.95
CA PRO A 25 12.07 -17.47 -15.95
C PRO A 25 10.76 -18.10 -16.43
N GLY A 26 10.80 -19.26 -17.10
CA GLY A 26 9.60 -19.92 -17.60
C GLY A 26 8.78 -18.98 -18.51
N PRO A 27 7.49 -18.73 -18.21
CA PRO A 27 6.64 -17.83 -19.00
C PRO A 27 6.86 -16.33 -18.70
N PHE A 28 7.64 -15.98 -17.67
CA PHE A 28 7.87 -14.59 -17.31
C PHE A 28 8.84 -13.92 -18.30
N ASP A 29 8.37 -12.87 -18.98
CA ASP A 29 9.21 -12.10 -19.91
C ASP A 29 10.17 -11.17 -19.16
N LEU A 30 11.28 -11.76 -18.72
CA LEU A 30 12.33 -11.06 -17.97
C LEU A 30 12.97 -9.93 -18.79
N ALA A 31 13.07 -10.07 -20.12
CA ALA A 31 13.67 -9.05 -20.97
C ALA A 31 12.77 -7.81 -21.02
N GLN A 32 11.47 -8.00 -21.25
CA GLN A 32 10.50 -6.91 -21.26
C GLN A 32 10.37 -6.27 -19.88
N ALA A 33 10.35 -7.05 -18.81
CA ALA A 33 10.28 -6.53 -17.44
C ALA A 33 11.49 -5.64 -17.09
N ASN A 34 12.70 -6.03 -17.50
CA ASN A 34 13.89 -5.19 -17.33
C ASN A 34 13.79 -3.88 -18.14
N GLN A 35 13.31 -3.95 -19.38
CA GLN A 35 13.12 -2.75 -20.21
C GLN A 35 12.07 -1.80 -19.58
N ASN A 36 10.94 -2.34 -19.12
CA ASN A 36 9.88 -1.59 -18.47
C ASN A 36 10.39 -0.90 -17.20
N LEU A 37 11.09 -1.64 -16.33
CA LEU A 37 11.63 -1.09 -15.09
C LEU A 37 12.67 0.01 -15.33
N ARG A 38 13.51 -0.12 -16.37
CA ARG A 38 14.42 0.96 -16.79
C ARG A 38 13.68 2.22 -17.21
N ARG A 39 12.61 2.08 -18.01
CA ARG A 39 11.78 3.23 -18.45
C ARG A 39 11.12 3.92 -17.26
N ILE A 40 10.54 3.12 -16.35
CA ILE A 40 9.90 3.62 -15.12
C ILE A 40 10.92 4.36 -14.26
N ASN A 41 12.07 3.74 -13.96
CA ASN A 41 13.11 4.37 -13.15
C ASN A 41 13.68 5.63 -13.81
N ALA A 42 13.91 5.62 -15.13
CA ALA A 42 14.36 6.81 -15.85
C ALA A 42 13.39 7.98 -15.66
N ASN A 43 12.08 7.73 -15.78
CA ASN A 43 11.05 8.73 -15.54
C ASN A 43 11.04 9.23 -14.08
N LEU A 44 11.12 8.32 -13.10
CA LEU A 44 11.14 8.67 -11.69
C LEU A 44 12.35 9.52 -11.30
N GLN A 45 13.51 9.30 -11.95
CA GLN A 45 14.70 10.14 -11.78
C GLN A 45 14.54 11.52 -12.40
N THR A 46 13.73 11.66 -13.45
CA THR A 46 13.51 12.92 -14.18
C THR A 46 12.38 13.78 -13.63
N SER A 47 11.36 13.22 -12.98
CA SER A 47 10.34 14.02 -12.32
C SER A 47 10.92 14.79 -11.12
N LEU A 48 10.20 15.76 -10.57
CA LEU A 48 10.43 16.31 -9.24
C LEU A 48 9.46 15.62 -8.26
N LEU A 49 9.98 14.78 -7.38
CA LEU A 49 9.17 14.13 -6.34
C LEU A 49 9.48 14.80 -5.00
N ASN A 50 8.46 15.34 -4.34
CA ASN A 50 8.61 16.04 -3.07
C ASN A 50 7.43 15.75 -2.13
N ILE A 51 7.52 16.21 -0.89
CA ILE A 51 6.44 16.15 0.09
C ILE A 51 6.32 17.49 0.81
N ALA A 52 5.14 18.09 0.76
CA ALA A 52 4.81 19.40 1.32
C ALA A 52 4.38 19.27 2.80
N ILE A 53 5.34 18.96 3.66
CA ILE A 53 5.18 18.93 5.12
C ILE A 53 6.24 19.82 5.79
N SER A 54 5.94 20.32 6.99
CA SER A 54 6.86 21.19 7.71
C SER A 54 8.12 20.44 8.16
N ASP A 55 9.15 21.18 8.53
CA ASP A 55 10.42 20.66 9.01
C ASP A 55 10.21 19.89 10.32
N ASP A 56 9.35 20.38 11.21
CA ASP A 56 8.94 19.66 12.43
C ASP A 56 8.21 18.36 12.12
N GLN A 57 7.30 18.36 11.13
CA GLN A 57 6.60 17.15 10.68
C GLN A 57 7.58 16.17 10.02
N THR A 58 8.56 16.66 9.27
CA THR A 58 9.61 15.85 8.66
C THR A 58 10.49 15.20 9.74
N LEU A 59 10.89 15.96 10.76
CA LEU A 59 11.66 15.45 11.91
C LEU A 59 10.85 14.47 12.75
N ALA A 60 9.54 14.69 12.92
CA ALA A 60 8.65 13.76 13.59
C ALA A 60 8.48 12.46 12.79
N LEU A 61 8.33 12.57 11.46
CA LEU A 61 8.26 11.44 10.54
C LEU A 61 9.54 10.61 10.58
N GLN A 62 10.71 11.25 10.47
CA GLN A 62 12.01 10.58 10.59
C GLN A 62 12.12 9.87 11.94
N ARG A 63 11.77 10.53 13.06
CA ARG A 63 11.80 9.89 14.39
C ARG A 63 10.88 8.67 14.48
N ARG A 64 9.70 8.72 13.89
CA ARG A 64 8.75 7.61 13.87
C ARG A 64 9.28 6.42 13.05
N LEU A 65 9.84 6.68 11.87
CA LEU A 65 10.46 5.64 11.04
C LEU A 65 11.73 5.06 11.66
N HIS A 66 12.43 5.83 12.50
CA HIS A 66 13.57 5.37 13.28
C HIS A 66 13.22 4.65 14.58
N GLY A 67 11.94 4.62 14.96
CA GLY A 67 11.52 4.13 16.26
C GLY A 67 10.05 3.76 16.32
N ASP A 68 9.72 2.55 15.87
CA ASP A 68 8.84 1.59 16.55
C ASP A 68 8.90 0.21 15.83
N PRO A 69 9.61 -0.81 16.35
CA PRO A 69 9.74 -2.12 15.70
C PRO A 69 8.46 -3.00 15.76
N ASP A 70 7.39 -2.56 16.40
CA ASP A 70 6.24 -3.41 16.76
C ASP A 70 5.02 -3.33 15.79
N GLU A 71 5.11 -2.55 14.70
CA GLU A 71 4.15 -2.58 13.59
C GLU A 71 4.59 -3.44 12.39
N ALA A 72 5.80 -4.02 12.42
CA ALA A 72 6.29 -4.91 11.38
C ALA A 72 5.38 -6.15 11.25
N THR A 73 4.68 -6.28 10.13
CA THR A 73 4.11 -7.57 9.76
C THR A 73 5.24 -8.44 9.21
N GLU A 74 5.14 -9.77 9.35
CA GLU A 74 6.21 -10.72 8.96
C GLU A 74 6.62 -10.63 7.45
N ASP A 75 5.92 -9.79 6.67
CA ASP A 75 6.14 -9.50 5.25
C ASP A 75 6.87 -8.16 4.97
N ASP A 76 7.18 -7.34 5.98
CA ASP A 76 7.73 -5.97 5.82
C ASP A 76 9.25 -5.95 6.04
N ASP A 77 10.03 -6.35 5.02
CA ASP A 77 11.50 -6.30 5.09
C ASP A 77 12.09 -4.89 4.85
N ASP A 78 11.27 -3.86 4.57
CA ASP A 78 11.76 -2.55 4.08
C ASP A 78 11.18 -1.30 4.83
N GLU A 79 10.30 -1.45 5.85
CA GLU A 79 9.54 -0.29 6.42
C GLU A 79 10.22 0.50 7.56
N ASP A 80 11.27 -0.04 8.20
CA ASP A 80 11.90 0.58 9.40
C ASP A 80 13.18 1.39 9.12
N LEU A 81 13.47 1.72 7.85
CA LEU A 81 14.62 2.53 7.49
C LEU A 81 14.30 4.04 7.55
N PRO A 82 15.27 4.90 7.90
CA PRO A 82 15.17 6.33 7.64
C PRO A 82 14.63 6.59 6.24
N LEU A 83 13.67 7.50 6.12
CA LEU A 83 13.19 7.94 4.80
C LEU A 83 14.32 8.67 4.07
N ASP A 84 14.92 7.98 3.10
CA ASP A 84 15.93 8.54 2.21
C ASP A 84 15.25 9.12 0.97
N PHE A 85 15.02 10.43 0.97
CA PHE A 85 14.43 11.16 -0.17
C PHE A 85 15.23 11.04 -1.48
N SER A 86 16.47 10.56 -1.42
CA SER A 86 17.27 10.27 -2.61
C SER A 86 16.95 8.92 -3.25
N ASP A 87 16.31 7.98 -2.52
CA ASP A 87 15.80 6.74 -3.11
C ASP A 87 14.58 7.04 -3.98
N ARG A 88 14.82 7.06 -5.28
CA ARG A 88 13.82 7.37 -6.31
C ARG A 88 13.81 6.30 -7.40
N SER A 89 14.20 5.08 -7.02
CA SER A 89 14.22 3.93 -7.89
C SER A 89 13.35 2.82 -7.34
N LEU A 90 12.68 2.14 -8.26
CA LEU A 90 11.98 0.91 -7.97
C LEU A 90 12.85 -0.30 -8.30
N ARG A 91 12.66 -1.35 -7.52
CA ARG A 91 13.18 -2.70 -7.73
C ARG A 91 12.04 -3.71 -7.65
N ARG A 92 12.14 -4.83 -8.35
CA ARG A 92 11.19 -5.94 -8.22
C ARG A 92 11.81 -7.07 -7.41
N LEU A 93 11.09 -7.53 -6.39
CA LEU A 93 11.55 -8.61 -5.51
C LEU A 93 10.65 -9.84 -5.66
N PHE A 94 11.16 -10.85 -6.35
CA PHE A 94 10.54 -12.17 -6.47
C PHE A 94 10.90 -13.07 -5.29
N ALA A 95 10.07 -14.05 -4.99
CA ALA A 95 10.15 -14.88 -3.79
C ALA A 95 10.20 -16.37 -4.13
N GLN A 96 10.61 -17.18 -3.14
CA GLN A 96 10.57 -18.65 -3.21
C GLN A 96 11.31 -19.21 -4.44
N ASN A 97 12.43 -18.59 -4.80
CA ASN A 97 13.27 -18.95 -5.95
C ASN A 97 12.47 -19.12 -7.26
N SER A 98 11.52 -18.22 -7.53
CA SER A 98 10.61 -18.32 -8.67
C SER A 98 10.25 -16.94 -9.23
N PHE A 99 10.15 -16.83 -10.56
CA PHE A 99 9.62 -15.65 -11.25
C PHE A 99 8.07 -15.60 -11.30
N GLU A 100 7.38 -16.57 -10.71
CA GLU A 100 5.92 -16.65 -10.65
C GLU A 100 5.38 -16.35 -9.24
N ARG A 101 6.26 -15.87 -8.35
CA ARG A 101 5.97 -15.63 -6.93
C ARG A 101 6.61 -14.32 -6.47
N GLY A 102 5.85 -13.47 -5.78
CA GLY A 102 6.28 -12.12 -5.41
C GLY A 102 6.35 -11.22 -6.65
N GLY A 103 7.36 -10.36 -6.74
CA GLY A 103 7.60 -9.51 -7.92
C GLY A 103 7.05 -8.10 -7.79
N ARG A 104 6.46 -7.75 -6.63
CA ARG A 104 6.05 -6.38 -6.27
C ARG A 104 7.20 -5.39 -6.39
N PHE A 105 6.84 -4.13 -6.62
CA PHE A 105 7.77 -3.02 -6.71
C PHE A 105 8.06 -2.45 -5.33
N TYR A 106 9.34 -2.34 -5.00
CA TYR A 106 9.87 -1.81 -3.74
C TYR A 106 10.88 -0.69 -4.00
N GLY A 107 11.22 0.08 -2.97
CA GLY A 107 12.06 1.27 -3.08
C GLY A 107 11.22 2.50 -3.35
N GLY A 108 11.87 3.62 -3.65
CA GLY A 108 11.18 4.90 -3.76
C GLY A 108 10.68 5.37 -2.39
N TRP A 109 11.18 6.51 -1.94
CA TRP A 109 10.91 7.02 -0.59
C TRP A 109 9.40 7.18 -0.28
N TRP A 110 8.55 7.37 -1.28
CA TRP A 110 7.11 7.53 -1.11
C TRP A 110 6.43 6.30 -0.53
N GLN A 111 6.99 5.09 -0.71
CA GLN A 111 6.42 3.87 -0.14
C GLN A 111 6.55 3.85 1.39
N GLY A 112 7.62 4.45 1.93
CA GLY A 112 7.84 4.61 3.38
C GLY A 112 7.08 5.79 4.00
N VAL A 113 6.29 6.54 3.22
CA VAL A 113 5.48 7.65 3.77
C VAL A 113 4.21 7.07 4.41
N PRO A 114 3.93 7.37 5.69
CA PRO A 114 2.69 6.98 6.35
C PRO A 114 1.46 7.47 5.59
N SER A 115 0.42 6.65 5.55
CA SER A 115 -0.80 6.90 4.76
C SER A 115 -1.40 8.30 4.93
N GLU A 116 -1.40 8.82 6.15
CA GLU A 116 -1.96 10.12 6.52
C GLU A 116 -1.16 11.31 5.96
N LEU A 117 0.11 11.09 5.60
CA LEU A 117 1.01 12.09 5.02
C LEU A 117 1.14 11.96 3.50
N ARG A 118 0.75 10.84 2.89
CA ARG A 118 0.87 10.61 1.44
C ARG A 118 0.15 11.67 0.61
N LYS A 119 -0.93 12.25 1.13
CA LYS A 119 -1.68 13.36 0.50
C LYS A 119 -0.86 14.64 0.29
N PHE A 120 0.26 14.79 0.99
CA PHE A 120 1.19 15.91 0.82
C PHE A 120 2.30 15.61 -0.18
N ILE A 121 2.34 14.42 -0.76
CA ILE A 121 3.28 14.10 -1.84
C ILE A 121 2.93 14.95 -3.05
N GLU A 122 3.96 15.49 -3.69
CA GLU A 122 3.87 16.27 -4.90
C GLU A 122 4.69 15.62 -6.02
N VAL A 123 4.16 15.73 -7.22
CA VAL A 123 4.83 15.31 -8.46
C VAL A 123 4.90 16.53 -9.37
N ASP A 124 6.12 16.91 -9.74
CA ASP A 124 6.41 18.08 -10.57
C ASP A 124 5.85 19.39 -9.99
N GLY A 125 5.89 19.52 -8.65
CA GLY A 125 5.38 20.68 -7.91
C GLY A 125 3.85 20.77 -7.85
N LEU A 126 3.15 19.69 -8.20
CA LEU A 126 1.69 19.62 -8.18
C LEU A 126 1.21 18.63 -7.13
N MET A 127 0.13 19.00 -6.45
CA MET A 127 -0.61 18.13 -5.54
C MET A 127 -1.02 16.83 -6.23
N THR A 128 -1.09 15.76 -5.44
CA THR A 128 -1.39 14.42 -5.93
C THR A 128 -2.70 13.85 -5.39
N VAL A 129 -3.08 12.72 -5.96
CA VAL A 129 -4.22 11.89 -5.62
C VAL A 129 -3.82 10.42 -5.67
N GLU A 130 -4.33 9.63 -4.73
CA GLU A 130 -4.12 8.19 -4.66
C GLU A 130 -5.40 7.45 -5.09
N LEU A 131 -5.28 6.55 -6.07
CA LEU A 131 -6.34 5.59 -6.41
C LEU A 131 -5.90 4.18 -6.00
N ASP A 132 -6.83 3.40 -5.46
CA ASP A 132 -6.59 2.05 -4.94
C ASP A 132 -7.53 1.03 -5.60
N PHE A 133 -7.07 -0.22 -5.72
CA PHE A 133 -7.93 -1.31 -6.16
C PHE A 133 -8.82 -1.79 -5.01
N SER A 134 -10.13 -1.78 -5.22
CA SER A 134 -11.06 -2.33 -4.23
C SER A 134 -11.03 -3.85 -4.23
N SER A 135 -10.53 -4.44 -3.15
CA SER A 135 -10.55 -5.91 -2.94
C SER A 135 -9.82 -6.68 -4.05
N ILE A 136 -8.65 -6.20 -4.48
CA ILE A 136 -7.87 -6.75 -5.61
C ILE A 136 -7.65 -8.27 -5.51
N GLN A 137 -7.24 -8.76 -4.34
CA GLN A 137 -6.86 -10.16 -4.14
C GLN A 137 -8.04 -11.14 -4.21
N PRO A 138 -9.16 -10.95 -3.47
CA PRO A 138 -10.36 -11.75 -3.69
C PRO A 138 -10.77 -11.75 -5.16
N ARG A 139 -10.72 -10.59 -5.83
CA ARG A 139 -11.15 -10.47 -7.22
C ARG A 139 -10.30 -11.30 -8.18
N ILE A 140 -8.98 -11.30 -8.00
CA ILE A 140 -8.06 -12.17 -8.73
C ILE A 140 -8.41 -13.64 -8.47
N LEU A 141 -8.64 -14.03 -7.22
CA LEU A 141 -8.97 -15.42 -6.87
C LEU A 141 -10.28 -15.90 -7.52
N TYR A 142 -11.33 -15.09 -7.49
CA TYR A 142 -12.59 -15.42 -8.15
C TYR A 142 -12.42 -15.57 -9.66
N ALA A 143 -11.64 -14.68 -10.29
CA ALA A 143 -11.33 -14.78 -11.71
C ALA A 143 -10.59 -16.08 -12.06
N LEU A 144 -9.57 -16.45 -11.27
CA LEU A 144 -8.81 -17.68 -11.46
C LEU A 144 -9.67 -18.93 -11.26
N ALA A 145 -10.69 -18.86 -10.40
CA ALA A 145 -11.67 -19.92 -10.21
C ALA A 145 -12.75 -19.95 -11.33
N GLY A 146 -12.77 -18.98 -12.24
CA GLY A 146 -13.81 -18.85 -13.26
C GLY A 146 -15.16 -18.39 -12.71
N GLU A 147 -15.15 -17.77 -11.54
CA GLU A 147 -16.33 -17.39 -10.77
C GLU A 147 -16.54 -15.87 -10.77
N THR A 148 -17.78 -15.43 -10.52
CA THR A 148 -18.08 -13.99 -10.45
C THR A 148 -17.76 -13.46 -9.05
N PRO A 149 -16.88 -12.45 -8.91
CA PRO A 149 -16.58 -11.87 -7.61
C PRO A 149 -17.80 -11.13 -7.04
N PRO A 150 -18.01 -11.15 -5.71
CA PRO A 150 -19.03 -10.33 -5.06
C PRO A 150 -18.66 -8.83 -5.15
N ASP A 151 -19.67 -7.95 -5.03
CA ASP A 151 -19.46 -6.49 -5.00
C ASP A 151 -18.51 -6.06 -3.88
N ASP A 152 -18.66 -6.65 -2.69
CA ASP A 152 -17.71 -6.50 -1.58
C ASP A 152 -17.36 -7.88 -1.01
N ALA A 153 -16.11 -8.28 -1.16
CA ALA A 153 -15.60 -9.56 -0.68
C ALA A 153 -15.59 -9.68 0.86
N TYR A 154 -15.78 -8.58 1.60
CA TYR A 154 -15.67 -8.56 3.05
C TYR A 154 -17.00 -8.26 3.75
N VAL A 155 -18.11 -8.17 3.00
CA VAL A 155 -19.46 -7.93 3.54
C VAL A 155 -20.41 -9.01 3.04
N PHE A 156 -20.92 -9.83 3.96
CA PHE A 156 -21.81 -10.93 3.62
C PHE A 156 -22.90 -11.18 4.66
N LYS A 157 -23.93 -11.91 4.26
CA LYS A 157 -25.18 -12.07 5.02
C LYS A 157 -24.91 -12.55 6.45
N GLY A 158 -25.54 -11.88 7.42
CA GLY A 158 -25.39 -12.18 8.85
C GLY A 158 -24.25 -11.41 9.54
N TRP A 159 -23.39 -10.75 8.77
CA TRP A 159 -22.27 -9.94 9.25
C TRP A 159 -22.33 -8.56 8.62
N GLY A 160 -22.75 -7.55 9.39
CA GLY A 160 -22.90 -6.17 8.91
C GLY A 160 -21.56 -5.48 8.60
N THR A 161 -21.63 -4.28 8.03
CA THR A 161 -20.45 -3.49 7.59
C THR A 161 -19.48 -3.14 8.72
N LEU A 162 -19.91 -3.17 9.99
CA LEU A 162 -19.07 -3.07 11.18
C LEU A 162 -17.92 -4.10 11.17
N PHE A 163 -18.18 -5.30 10.66
CA PHE A 163 -17.24 -6.42 10.70
C PHE A 163 -16.27 -6.45 9.52
N ARG A 164 -16.51 -5.63 8.49
CA ARG A 164 -15.66 -5.55 7.28
C ARG A 164 -14.14 -5.48 7.56
N PRO A 165 -13.62 -4.61 8.46
CA PRO A 165 -12.17 -4.59 8.74
C PRO A 165 -11.65 -5.89 9.37
N PHE A 166 -12.47 -6.57 10.17
CA PHE A 166 -12.15 -7.86 10.78
C PHE A 166 -12.14 -8.99 9.74
N MET A 167 -13.11 -8.98 8.82
CA MET A 167 -13.19 -9.91 7.70
C MET A 167 -11.99 -9.78 6.78
N LYS A 168 -11.59 -8.54 6.41
CA LYS A 168 -10.39 -8.30 5.60
C LYS A 168 -9.13 -8.85 6.26
N LYS A 169 -8.95 -8.61 7.57
CA LYS A 169 -7.81 -9.16 8.32
C LYS A 169 -7.83 -10.70 8.37
N ALA A 170 -8.99 -11.29 8.64
CA ALA A 170 -9.16 -12.74 8.68
C ALA A 170 -8.89 -13.39 7.32
N PHE A 171 -9.41 -12.82 6.24
CA PHE A 171 -9.19 -13.28 4.87
C PHE A 171 -7.69 -13.41 4.56
N ASN A 172 -6.91 -12.34 4.82
CA ASN A 172 -5.46 -12.34 4.60
C ASN A 172 -4.74 -13.36 5.50
N GLN A 173 -5.14 -13.48 6.77
CA GLN A 173 -4.57 -14.49 7.67
C GLN A 173 -4.81 -15.93 7.19
N LEU A 174 -5.99 -16.21 6.64
CA LEU A 174 -6.33 -17.54 6.11
C LEU A 174 -5.58 -17.84 4.82
N LEU A 175 -5.42 -16.88 3.91
CA LEU A 175 -4.62 -17.04 2.69
C LEU A 175 -3.16 -17.37 2.99
N ASN A 176 -2.57 -16.71 3.98
CA ASN A 176 -1.15 -16.85 4.32
C ASN A 176 -0.86 -18.03 5.25
N SER A 177 -1.91 -18.73 5.71
CA SER A 177 -1.75 -19.82 6.67
C SER A 177 -1.36 -21.15 6.03
N ALA A 178 -0.69 -21.98 6.81
CA ALA A 178 -0.29 -23.33 6.39
C ALA A 178 -1.50 -24.29 6.29
N PRO A 179 -1.40 -25.36 5.49
CA PRO A 179 -2.45 -26.38 5.35
C PRO A 179 -2.95 -26.98 6.67
N SER A 180 -2.09 -27.04 7.70
CA SER A 180 -2.47 -27.52 9.04
C SER A 180 -3.56 -26.69 9.70
N SER A 181 -3.71 -25.41 9.32
CA SER A 181 -4.69 -24.50 9.90
C SER A 181 -6.11 -24.71 9.35
N ARG A 182 -6.31 -25.67 8.43
CA ARG A 182 -7.65 -26.16 8.04
C ARG A 182 -8.40 -26.78 9.22
N ASP A 183 -7.68 -27.33 10.19
CA ASP A 183 -8.27 -27.83 11.44
C ASP A 183 -8.71 -26.65 12.34
N PRO A 184 -10.02 -26.53 12.66
CA PRO A 184 -10.52 -25.50 13.57
C PRO A 184 -9.83 -25.45 14.93
N ALA A 185 -9.24 -26.56 15.41
CA ALA A 185 -8.46 -26.55 16.64
C ALA A 185 -7.26 -25.59 16.60
N GLN A 186 -6.77 -25.24 15.40
CA GLN A 186 -5.66 -24.30 15.21
C GLN A 186 -6.11 -22.83 15.10
N TRP A 187 -7.41 -22.54 15.05
CA TRP A 187 -7.91 -21.18 14.78
C TRP A 187 -7.66 -20.17 15.91
N HIS A 188 -7.31 -20.65 17.11
CA HIS A 188 -6.80 -19.81 18.19
C HIS A 188 -5.57 -18.95 17.80
N ARG A 189 -4.88 -19.33 16.71
CA ARG A 189 -3.75 -18.58 16.14
C ARG A 189 -4.19 -17.34 15.34
N PHE A 190 -5.41 -17.34 14.82
CA PHE A 190 -6.00 -16.22 14.10
C PHE A 190 -6.70 -15.30 15.09
N ALA A 191 -6.44 -14.01 14.95
CA ALA A 191 -6.99 -13.00 15.82
C ALA A 191 -7.02 -11.65 15.09
N PRO A 192 -8.00 -10.80 15.40
CA PRO A 192 -8.00 -9.44 14.89
C PRO A 192 -6.90 -8.63 15.57
N ALA A 193 -6.43 -7.57 14.90
CA ALA A 193 -5.53 -6.60 15.49
C ALA A 193 -6.32 -5.46 16.16
N LEU A 194 -5.67 -4.77 17.10
CA LEU A 194 -6.29 -3.65 17.81
C LEU A 194 -6.70 -2.51 16.87
N SER A 195 -5.96 -2.31 15.76
CA SER A 195 -6.28 -1.32 14.74
C SER A 195 -7.66 -1.53 14.09
N GLN A 196 -8.12 -2.78 13.92
CA GLN A 196 -9.48 -3.04 13.41
C GLN A 196 -10.56 -2.53 14.37
N PHE A 197 -10.33 -2.62 15.69
CA PHE A 197 -11.25 -2.06 16.69
C PHE A 197 -11.26 -0.53 16.66
N LYS A 198 -10.10 0.11 16.51
CA LYS A 198 -10.00 1.57 16.33
C LYS A 198 -10.76 2.03 15.08
N GLN A 199 -10.57 1.32 13.96
CA GLN A 199 -11.31 1.59 12.71
C GLN A 199 -12.83 1.41 12.88
N ALA A 200 -13.25 0.36 13.57
CA ALA A 200 -14.66 0.14 13.87
C ALA A 200 -15.23 1.24 14.77
N GLN A 201 -14.49 1.68 15.79
CA GLN A 201 -14.90 2.76 16.69
C GLN A 201 -15.09 4.09 15.96
N LEU A 202 -14.24 4.42 14.98
CA LEU A 202 -14.41 5.61 14.13
C LEU A 202 -15.73 5.59 13.36
N LYS A 203 -16.13 4.43 12.83
CA LYS A 203 -17.40 4.27 12.11
C LYS A 203 -18.62 4.14 13.04
N PHE A 204 -18.39 3.74 14.29
CA PHE A 204 -19.42 3.48 15.29
C PHE A 204 -19.00 4.08 16.64
N PRO A 205 -19.17 5.41 16.86
CA PRO A 205 -18.64 6.11 18.03
C PRO A 205 -19.16 5.62 19.40
N GLY A 206 -20.26 4.87 19.41
CA GLY A 206 -20.78 4.21 20.62
C GLY A 206 -19.98 3.01 21.10
N LEU A 207 -19.02 2.52 20.29
CA LEU A 207 -18.19 1.37 20.63
C LEU A 207 -17.16 1.73 21.70
N LYS A 208 -17.32 1.20 22.91
CA LYS A 208 -16.40 1.43 24.03
C LYS A 208 -15.36 0.32 24.10
N LEU A 209 -14.09 0.70 23.97
CA LEU A 209 -12.96 -0.21 24.19
C LEU A 209 -12.55 -0.17 25.67
N PRO A 210 -12.21 -1.32 26.28
CA PRO A 210 -11.69 -1.37 27.64
C PRO A 210 -10.29 -0.76 27.70
N ALA A 211 -9.81 -0.50 28.92
CA ALA A 211 -8.42 -0.13 29.14
C ALA A 211 -7.48 -1.19 28.57
N LEU A 212 -6.49 -0.75 27.80
CA LEU A 212 -5.49 -1.64 27.23
C LEU A 212 -4.49 -2.07 28.32
N PRO A 213 -3.99 -3.31 28.29
CA PRO A 213 -2.82 -3.67 29.09
C PRO A 213 -1.59 -2.85 28.64
N GLU A 214 -0.44 -3.03 29.30
CA GLU A 214 0.85 -2.53 28.81
C GLU A 214 1.18 -3.20 27.47
N TRP A 215 0.63 -2.62 26.40
CA TRP A 215 0.49 -3.27 25.10
C TRP A 215 1.85 -3.62 24.51
N GLU A 216 2.80 -2.69 24.59
CA GLU A 216 4.17 -2.88 24.07
C GLU A 216 4.93 -3.98 24.80
N ALA A 217 4.73 -4.16 26.10
CA ALA A 217 5.36 -5.23 26.87
C ALA A 217 4.63 -6.59 26.73
N THR A 218 3.50 -6.65 26.02
CA THR A 218 2.64 -7.83 25.95
C THR A 218 3.10 -8.78 24.84
N SER A 219 3.35 -10.05 25.19
CA SER A 219 3.73 -11.07 24.19
C SER A 219 2.71 -11.21 23.04
N PRO A 220 3.13 -11.57 21.81
CA PRO A 220 2.20 -11.74 20.68
C PRO A 220 1.05 -12.72 20.96
N HIS A 221 1.32 -13.81 21.67
CA HIS A 221 0.28 -14.78 22.06
C HIS A 221 -0.76 -14.13 22.99
N ALA A 222 -0.31 -13.35 23.97
CA ALA A 222 -1.21 -12.64 24.87
C ALA A 222 -1.99 -11.52 24.15
N LYS A 223 -1.36 -10.79 23.22
CA LYS A 223 -2.02 -9.80 22.34
C LYS A 223 -3.18 -10.46 21.57
N ARG A 224 -2.94 -11.61 20.92
CA ARG A 224 -3.98 -12.38 20.19
C ARG A 224 -5.10 -12.87 21.09
N LYS A 225 -4.76 -13.44 22.25
CA LYS A 225 -5.77 -13.91 23.23
C LYS A 225 -6.65 -12.76 23.70
N PHE A 226 -6.04 -11.61 23.98
CA PHE A 226 -6.75 -10.40 24.39
C PHE A 226 -7.67 -9.90 23.28
N THR A 227 -7.22 -9.78 22.03
CA THR A 227 -8.05 -9.24 20.94
C THR A 227 -9.20 -10.16 20.56
N ARG A 228 -9.05 -11.49 20.69
CA ARG A 228 -10.17 -12.43 20.55
C ARG A 228 -11.21 -12.28 21.65
N LYS A 229 -10.75 -12.14 22.90
CA LYS A 229 -11.62 -11.86 24.05
C LYS A 229 -12.37 -10.54 23.85
N LEU A 230 -11.64 -9.49 23.45
CA LEU A 230 -12.18 -8.18 23.13
C LEU A 230 -13.25 -8.25 22.04
N PHE A 231 -13.00 -9.00 20.96
CA PHE A 231 -13.98 -9.22 19.89
C PHE A 231 -15.29 -9.80 20.45
N SER A 232 -15.17 -10.81 21.32
CA SER A 232 -16.33 -11.48 21.91
C SER A 232 -17.10 -10.59 22.87
N GLU A 233 -16.41 -9.87 23.74
CA GLU A 233 -17.04 -9.05 24.79
C GLU A 233 -17.60 -7.73 24.27
N VAL A 234 -16.92 -7.08 23.32
CA VAL A 234 -17.29 -5.74 22.84
C VAL A 234 -18.22 -5.80 21.63
N LEU A 235 -18.05 -6.79 20.75
CA LEU A 235 -18.88 -6.93 19.56
C LEU A 235 -19.98 -7.98 19.72
N GLU A 236 -20.03 -8.69 20.85
CA GLU A 236 -21.02 -9.72 21.17
C GLU A 236 -21.13 -10.79 20.07
N ARG A 237 -19.99 -11.17 19.49
CA ARG A 237 -19.87 -12.15 18.40
C ARG A 237 -18.69 -13.07 18.61
N ASP A 238 -18.82 -14.30 18.14
CA ASP A 238 -17.71 -15.26 18.18
C ASP A 238 -16.82 -15.15 16.94
N TYR A 239 -15.50 -15.12 17.14
CA TYR A 239 -14.55 -14.95 16.05
C TYR A 239 -14.44 -16.21 15.18
N ASP A 240 -14.59 -17.41 15.74
CA ASP A 240 -14.51 -18.66 14.97
C ASP A 240 -15.78 -18.86 14.11
N GLN A 241 -16.94 -18.43 14.59
CA GLN A 241 -18.15 -18.31 13.77
C GLN A 241 -17.94 -17.32 12.61
N MET A 242 -17.20 -16.23 12.83
CA MET A 242 -16.83 -15.29 11.78
C MET A 242 -15.94 -15.96 10.72
N LEU A 243 -14.90 -16.67 11.15
CA LEU A 243 -14.02 -17.43 10.24
C LEU A 243 -14.79 -18.48 9.43
N SER A 244 -15.69 -19.21 10.10
CA SER A 244 -16.55 -20.21 9.43
C SER A 244 -17.45 -19.56 8.38
N ALA A 245 -18.07 -18.42 8.70
CA ALA A 245 -18.94 -17.71 7.78
C ALA A 245 -18.17 -17.11 6.60
N LEU A 246 -16.93 -16.63 6.82
CA LEU A 246 -16.04 -16.18 5.77
C LEU A 246 -15.69 -17.32 4.81
N LEU A 247 -15.28 -18.48 5.32
CA LEU A 247 -14.98 -19.65 4.50
C LEU A 247 -16.20 -20.13 3.71
N ALA A 248 -17.39 -20.11 4.33
CA ALA A 248 -18.63 -20.48 3.65
C ALA A 248 -19.02 -19.49 2.56
N PHE A 249 -18.84 -18.18 2.80
CA PHE A 249 -19.10 -17.14 1.81
C PHE A 249 -18.16 -17.25 0.61
N HIS A 250 -16.89 -17.56 0.87
CA HIS A 250 -15.85 -17.75 -0.15
C HIS A 250 -15.67 -19.21 -0.59
N ALA A 251 -16.71 -20.04 -0.46
CA ALA A 251 -16.66 -21.43 -0.92
C ALA A 251 -16.15 -21.60 -2.37
N PRO A 252 -16.49 -20.71 -3.34
CA PRO A 252 -15.98 -20.86 -4.72
C PRO A 252 -14.46 -20.70 -4.85
N ILE A 253 -13.79 -20.07 -3.88
CA ILE A 253 -12.33 -19.87 -3.85
C ILE A 253 -11.67 -20.59 -2.67
N SER A 254 -12.33 -21.62 -2.11
CA SER A 254 -11.90 -22.28 -0.88
C SER A 254 -10.49 -22.86 -0.93
N ASP A 255 -10.06 -23.28 -2.13
CA ASP A 255 -8.75 -23.90 -2.36
C ASP A 255 -7.59 -22.93 -2.15
N ALA A 256 -7.86 -21.62 -2.25
CA ALA A 256 -6.87 -20.58 -2.01
C ALA A 256 -6.55 -20.40 -0.52
N PHE A 257 -7.48 -20.72 0.39
CA PHE A 257 -7.21 -20.61 1.82
C PHE A 257 -6.32 -21.76 2.30
N PHE A 258 -5.47 -21.48 3.29
CA PHE A 258 -4.56 -22.45 3.89
C PHE A 258 -3.55 -23.05 2.88
N SER A 259 -3.18 -22.27 1.87
CA SER A 259 -2.34 -22.72 0.75
C SER A 259 -1.02 -21.96 0.61
N GLY A 260 -0.89 -20.80 1.25
CA GLY A 260 0.23 -19.89 0.99
C GLY A 260 0.14 -19.21 -0.39
N ALA A 261 -1.06 -19.06 -0.95
CA ALA A 261 -1.30 -18.45 -2.27
C ALA A 261 -0.84 -16.99 -2.39
N TRP A 262 -0.50 -16.34 -1.27
CA TRP A 262 -0.08 -14.93 -1.21
C TRP A 262 1.00 -14.58 -2.22
N ALA A 263 2.10 -15.33 -2.27
CA ALA A 263 3.21 -15.02 -3.17
C ALA A 263 2.77 -15.09 -4.65
N THR A 264 1.88 -16.02 -5.01
CA THR A 264 1.30 -16.11 -6.36
C THR A 264 0.35 -14.94 -6.64
N LEU A 265 -0.43 -14.48 -5.66
CA LEU A 265 -1.27 -13.29 -5.81
C LEU A 265 -0.45 -12.03 -5.96
N GLN A 266 0.62 -11.87 -5.16
CA GLN A 266 1.56 -10.75 -5.29
C GLN A 266 2.20 -10.70 -6.67
N PHE A 267 2.42 -11.86 -7.31
CA PHE A 267 2.87 -11.90 -8.70
C PHE A 267 1.84 -11.29 -9.65
N GLN A 268 0.58 -11.71 -9.57
CA GLN A 268 -0.50 -11.11 -10.38
C GLN A 268 -0.62 -9.60 -10.12
N ASP A 269 -0.65 -9.17 -8.85
CA ASP A 269 -0.64 -7.75 -8.46
C ASP A 269 0.49 -6.98 -9.15
N SER A 270 1.70 -7.56 -9.17
CA SER A 270 2.87 -6.92 -9.76
C SER A 270 2.81 -6.82 -11.29
N GLN A 271 2.20 -7.80 -11.96
CA GLN A 271 1.99 -7.75 -13.41
C GLN A 271 0.99 -6.66 -13.80
N ILE A 272 -0.02 -6.44 -12.96
CA ILE A 272 -0.99 -5.35 -13.12
C ILE A 272 -0.27 -4.02 -12.89
N ALA A 273 0.48 -3.90 -11.78
CA ALA A 273 1.16 -2.67 -11.43
C ALA A 273 2.16 -2.20 -12.50
N GLU A 274 2.93 -3.12 -13.08
CA GLU A 274 3.83 -2.80 -14.19
C GLU A 274 3.06 -2.20 -15.38
N ARG A 275 1.95 -2.83 -15.78
CA ARG A 275 1.12 -2.36 -16.90
C ARG A 275 0.49 -1.01 -16.62
N VAL A 276 0.02 -0.76 -15.39
CA VAL A 276 -0.49 0.55 -14.99
C VAL A 276 0.60 1.61 -15.16
N MET A 277 1.80 1.39 -14.61
CA MET A 277 2.89 2.36 -14.70
C MET A 277 3.33 2.61 -16.15
N ILE A 278 3.40 1.57 -16.99
CA ILE A 278 3.77 1.74 -18.41
C ILE A 278 2.69 2.51 -19.18
N LYS A 279 1.40 2.20 -18.99
CA LYS A 279 0.30 2.96 -19.63
C LYS A 279 0.30 4.43 -19.21
N MET A 280 0.56 4.70 -17.93
CA MET A 280 0.69 6.08 -17.43
C MET A 280 1.90 6.79 -18.02
N LEU A 281 3.03 6.09 -18.13
CA LEU A 281 4.25 6.62 -18.74
C LEU A 281 4.07 6.93 -20.23
N ASP A 282 3.36 6.07 -20.97
CA ASP A 282 3.05 6.30 -22.40
C ASP A 282 2.17 7.55 -22.62
N GLU A 283 1.43 7.96 -21.58
CA GLU A 283 0.64 9.19 -21.53
C GLU A 283 1.41 10.38 -20.89
N ASN A 284 2.71 10.24 -20.65
CA ASN A 284 3.57 11.21 -19.97
C ASN A 284 3.08 11.61 -18.57
N VAL A 285 2.55 10.65 -17.80
CA VAL A 285 2.17 10.85 -16.40
C VAL A 285 3.00 9.95 -15.50
N THR A 286 3.69 10.56 -14.54
CA THR A 286 4.39 9.84 -13.48
C THR A 286 3.39 9.26 -12.49
N ALA A 287 3.40 7.94 -12.35
CA ALA A 287 2.66 7.21 -11.33
C ALA A 287 3.63 6.63 -10.31
N LEU A 288 3.36 6.87 -9.02
CA LEU A 288 4.12 6.33 -7.91
C LEU A 288 3.36 5.13 -7.32
N PRO A 289 3.85 3.89 -7.46
CA PRO A 289 3.17 2.72 -6.94
C PRO A 289 3.36 2.60 -5.43
N ILE A 290 2.29 2.21 -4.72
CA ILE A 290 2.30 1.78 -3.33
C ILE A 290 1.52 0.48 -3.25
N HIS A 291 2.22 -0.65 -3.37
CA HIS A 291 1.62 -1.97 -3.50
C HIS A 291 0.53 -2.04 -4.60
N ASP A 292 -0.75 -2.05 -4.22
CA ASP A 292 -1.94 -2.08 -5.08
C ASP A 292 -2.58 -0.69 -5.34
N SER A 293 -2.05 0.38 -4.79
CA SER A 293 -2.47 1.76 -5.07
C SER A 293 -1.42 2.54 -5.88
N PHE A 294 -1.86 3.65 -6.48
CA PHE A 294 -1.00 4.54 -7.27
C PHE A 294 -1.29 6.01 -6.96
N ILE A 295 -0.22 6.76 -6.74
CA ILE A 295 -0.26 8.22 -6.59
C ILE A 295 0.10 8.88 -7.92
N VAL A 296 -0.75 9.81 -8.38
CA VAL A 296 -0.53 10.61 -9.59
C VAL A 296 -0.85 12.08 -9.32
N ARG A 297 -0.37 12.98 -10.18
CA ARG A 297 -0.76 14.41 -10.13
C ARG A 297 -2.29 14.57 -10.27
N ARG A 298 -2.87 15.54 -9.57
CA ARG A 298 -4.28 15.90 -9.75
C ARG A 298 -4.57 16.29 -11.20
N GLY A 299 -5.77 15.94 -11.66
CA GLY A 299 -6.19 16.04 -13.07
C GLY A 299 -5.88 14.78 -13.90
N ALA A 300 -5.00 13.89 -13.44
CA ALA A 300 -4.69 12.63 -14.11
C ALA A 300 -5.53 11.44 -13.60
N GLU A 301 -6.46 11.65 -12.66
CA GLU A 301 -7.35 10.61 -12.11
C GLU A 301 -8.06 9.80 -13.20
N PRO A 302 -8.66 10.41 -14.25
CA PRO A 302 -9.35 9.63 -15.28
C PRO A 302 -8.40 8.74 -16.09
N MET A 303 -7.14 9.18 -16.26
CA MET A 303 -6.11 8.43 -16.97
C MET A 303 -5.66 7.23 -16.13
N LEU A 304 -5.45 7.44 -14.83
CA LEU A 304 -5.09 6.39 -13.89
C LEU A 304 -6.21 5.36 -13.74
N ASP A 305 -7.46 5.79 -13.54
CA ASP A 305 -8.62 4.90 -13.44
C ASP A 305 -8.75 3.99 -14.68
N ARG A 306 -8.62 4.58 -15.88
CA ARG A 306 -8.61 3.82 -17.13
C ARG A 306 -7.44 2.85 -17.20
N ALA A 307 -6.22 3.30 -16.90
CA ALA A 307 -5.02 2.45 -16.92
C ALA A 307 -5.12 1.27 -15.96
N MET A 308 -5.63 1.50 -14.74
CA MET A 308 -5.89 0.47 -13.73
C MET A 308 -6.90 -0.56 -14.21
N LYS A 309 -8.04 -0.12 -14.75
CA LYS A 309 -9.08 -1.02 -15.28
C LYS A 309 -8.60 -1.84 -16.47
N GLU A 310 -7.91 -1.22 -17.42
CA GLU A 310 -7.33 -1.91 -18.58
C GLU A 310 -6.27 -2.92 -18.17
N ALA A 311 -5.29 -2.52 -17.35
CA ALA A 311 -4.22 -3.40 -16.89
C ALA A 311 -4.77 -4.61 -16.11
N PHE A 312 -5.75 -4.39 -15.23
CA PHE A 312 -6.39 -5.47 -14.49
C PHE A 312 -7.13 -6.42 -15.44
N ARG A 313 -7.90 -5.91 -16.41
CA ARG A 313 -8.61 -6.74 -17.39
C ARG A 313 -7.63 -7.53 -18.28
N GLU A 314 -6.52 -6.94 -18.68
CA GLU A 314 -5.48 -7.61 -19.48
C GLU A 314 -4.81 -8.78 -18.75
N VAL A 315 -4.59 -8.66 -17.44
CA VAL A 315 -3.91 -9.69 -16.63
C VAL A 315 -4.91 -10.74 -16.11
N VAL A 316 -6.05 -10.29 -15.61
CA VAL A 316 -7.00 -11.11 -14.83
C VAL A 316 -8.21 -11.55 -15.67
N GLY A 317 -8.52 -10.84 -16.76
CA GLY A 317 -9.62 -11.16 -17.67
C GLY A 317 -11.00 -10.62 -17.28
N ILE A 318 -11.11 -9.88 -16.17
CA ILE A 318 -12.37 -9.29 -15.66
C ILE A 318 -12.17 -7.84 -15.19
N ASP A 319 -13.24 -7.11 -14.88
CA ASP A 319 -13.19 -5.63 -14.69
C ASP A 319 -12.81 -5.17 -13.28
N ALA A 320 -11.73 -4.43 -13.08
CA ALA A 320 -11.40 -3.92 -11.74
C ALA A 320 -12.52 -3.07 -11.10
N LEU A 321 -12.56 -3.10 -9.76
CA LEU A 321 -13.15 -2.05 -8.95
C LEU A 321 -12.02 -1.14 -8.49
N VAL A 322 -12.17 0.16 -8.71
CA VAL A 322 -11.18 1.18 -8.35
C VAL A 322 -11.89 2.19 -7.48
N ASP A 323 -11.37 2.36 -6.26
CA ASP A 323 -11.84 3.40 -5.34
C ASP A 323 -10.84 4.56 -5.39
N ALA A 324 -11.38 5.76 -5.49
CA ALA A 324 -10.62 6.96 -5.17
C ALA A 324 -10.73 7.20 -3.66
N ASP A 325 -9.61 7.46 -2.99
CA ASP A 325 -9.68 8.00 -1.63
C ASP A 325 -10.12 9.47 -1.67
N THR A 326 -11.39 9.67 -1.97
CA THR A 326 -12.05 10.99 -2.01
C THR A 326 -12.32 11.54 -0.61
N SER A 327 -12.26 10.70 0.43
CA SER A 327 -12.46 11.11 1.82
C SER A 327 -11.40 12.11 2.28
N LEU A 328 -10.24 12.11 1.61
CA LEU A 328 -9.12 13.01 1.86
C LEU A 328 -9.26 14.38 1.19
N TYR A 329 -10.18 14.53 0.22
CA TYR A 329 -10.39 15.75 -0.57
C TYR A 329 -11.80 16.32 -0.41
N ALA A 330 -12.62 15.72 0.45
CA ALA A 330 -13.94 16.20 0.83
C ALA A 330 -13.80 17.48 1.68
N ASN A 331 -13.46 18.57 1.00
CA ASN A 331 -13.31 19.95 1.46
C ASN A 331 -12.24 20.19 2.55
N PRO A 332 -11.30 21.14 2.36
CA PRO A 332 -10.90 21.96 3.48
C PRO A 332 -12.20 22.49 4.08
N THR A 333 -12.42 22.29 5.37
CA THR A 333 -13.51 22.94 6.08
C THR A 333 -13.62 24.39 5.59
N ASN A 334 -14.85 24.87 5.45
CA ASN A 334 -15.24 26.25 5.10
C ASN A 334 -14.68 27.34 6.07
N ASP A 335 -13.54 27.09 6.70
CA ASP A 335 -12.70 28.02 7.45
C ASP A 335 -11.46 28.46 6.63
N ASP A 336 -11.39 28.18 5.31
CA ASP A 336 -10.44 28.85 4.41
C ASP A 336 -11.15 30.05 3.75
N PRO A 337 -11.01 31.27 4.27
CA PRO A 337 -11.60 32.44 3.65
C PRO A 337 -10.77 32.78 2.42
N GLY A 338 -11.24 32.31 1.25
CA GLY A 338 -11.12 32.92 -0.08
C GLY A 338 -9.78 33.57 -0.46
N LEU A 339 -9.15 33.08 -1.54
CA LEU A 339 -8.03 33.72 -2.25
C LEU A 339 -7.19 34.67 -1.37
N VAL A 340 -6.20 34.11 -0.69
CA VAL A 340 -5.23 34.89 0.09
C VAL A 340 -4.48 35.84 -0.87
N PHE A 341 -4.62 37.15 -0.68
CA PHE A 341 -3.90 38.17 -1.46
C PHE A 341 -3.00 39.01 -0.55
N GLY A 342 -1.89 39.51 -1.10
CA GLY A 342 -1.07 40.54 -0.45
C GLY A 342 -0.23 40.00 0.71
N LYS A 343 -0.29 40.67 1.85
CA LYS A 343 0.61 40.41 2.99
C LYS A 343 0.43 39.02 3.58
N ASP A 344 -0.79 38.51 3.66
CA ASP A 344 -1.07 37.19 4.25
C ASP A 344 -0.56 36.05 3.36
N LEU A 345 -0.60 36.23 2.03
CA LEU A 345 0.03 35.29 1.10
C LEU A 345 1.55 35.35 1.23
N HIS A 346 2.11 36.55 1.36
CA HIS A 346 3.54 36.76 1.56
C HIS A 346 4.03 36.20 2.90
N ASP A 347 3.24 36.35 3.96
CA ASP A 347 3.54 35.84 5.29
C ASP A 347 3.37 34.32 5.32
N ALA A 348 2.36 33.75 4.64
CA ALA A 348 2.22 32.31 4.45
C ALA A 348 3.36 31.73 3.58
N MET A 349 3.78 32.44 2.52
CA MET A 349 4.93 32.05 1.69
C MET A 349 6.23 32.14 2.49
N LYS A 350 6.44 33.20 3.27
CA LYS A 350 7.61 33.31 4.16
C LYS A 350 7.61 32.24 5.22
N ASP A 351 6.48 32.01 5.88
CA ASP A 351 6.34 30.96 6.87
C ASP A 351 6.60 29.60 6.24
N HIS A 352 6.08 29.34 5.04
CA HIS A 352 6.40 28.14 4.27
C HIS A 352 7.91 28.07 3.95
N MET A 353 8.54 29.17 3.55
CA MET A 353 9.99 29.18 3.29
C MET A 353 10.84 28.89 4.52
N VAL A 354 10.36 29.30 5.70
CA VAL A 354 11.06 29.08 6.97
C VAL A 354 10.76 27.68 7.53
N SER A 355 9.50 27.29 7.52
CA SER A 355 9.02 26.05 8.12
C SER A 355 9.13 24.83 7.20
N HIS A 356 9.37 25.01 5.90
CA HIS A 356 9.56 23.94 4.92
C HIS A 356 10.93 24.09 4.23
N SER A 357 11.95 24.49 4.98
CA SER A 357 13.29 24.70 4.44
C SER A 357 13.86 23.41 3.81
N MET A 358 13.51 22.24 4.36
CA MET A 358 13.89 20.95 3.78
C MET A 358 13.17 20.65 2.46
N TYR A 359 11.93 21.10 2.29
CA TYR A 359 11.22 21.03 1.00
C TYR A 359 11.96 21.86 -0.06
N ILE A 360 12.26 23.12 0.26
CA ILE A 360 12.90 24.07 -0.67
C ILE A 360 14.28 23.57 -1.06
N ARG A 361 15.02 23.02 -0.08
CA ARG A 361 16.32 22.42 -0.33
C ARG A 361 16.24 21.26 -1.34
N ARG A 362 15.27 20.35 -1.20
CA ARG A 362 15.08 19.24 -2.16
C ARG A 362 14.74 19.74 -3.56
N GLU A 363 13.88 20.76 -3.67
CA GLU A 363 13.55 21.37 -4.96
C GLU A 363 14.78 22.03 -5.60
N TYR A 364 15.55 22.80 -4.82
CA TYR A 364 16.76 23.47 -5.28
C TYR A 364 17.83 22.46 -5.74
N GLU A 365 18.13 21.44 -4.93
CA GLU A 365 19.07 20.37 -5.27
C GLU A 365 18.67 19.65 -6.57
N TRP A 366 17.36 19.44 -6.78
CA TRP A 366 16.85 18.86 -8.02
C TRP A 366 17.05 19.79 -9.24
N ARG A 367 16.74 21.09 -9.09
CA ARG A 367 16.92 22.10 -10.17
C ARG A 367 18.38 22.27 -10.55
N GLU A 368 19.29 22.29 -9.58
CA GLU A 368 20.74 22.39 -9.83
C GLU A 368 21.26 21.21 -10.64
N VAL A 369 20.91 19.98 -10.26
CA VAL A 369 21.31 18.76 -11.00
C VAL A 369 20.81 18.76 -12.45
N ARG A 370 19.70 19.46 -12.72
CA ARG A 370 19.08 19.58 -14.05
C ARG A 370 19.49 20.84 -14.82
N GLY A 371 20.31 21.72 -14.24
CA GLY A 371 20.72 22.98 -14.86
C GLY A 371 19.58 24.00 -15.02
N LEU A 372 18.53 23.92 -14.20
CA LEU A 372 17.32 24.75 -14.30
C LEU A 372 17.39 26.08 -13.53
N GLY A 373 18.55 26.43 -12.94
CA GLY A 373 18.75 27.66 -12.16
C GLY A 373 18.09 27.62 -10.78
N GLY A 374 18.47 28.57 -9.91
CA GLY A 374 17.93 28.69 -8.55
C GLY A 374 16.49 29.21 -8.51
N ILE A 375 15.86 29.09 -7.33
CA ILE A 375 14.60 29.77 -7.02
C ILE A 375 15.01 31.16 -6.50
N ASP A 376 14.77 32.21 -7.30
CA ASP A 376 15.07 33.60 -6.96
C ASP A 376 14.10 34.19 -5.91
#